data_AF-A0A922WXA1-F1
#
_entry.id   AF-A0A922WXA1-F1
#
_cell.length_a   1.000
_cell.length_b   1.000
_cell.length_c   1.000
_cell.angle_alpha   90.00
_cell.angle_beta   90.00
_cell.angle_gamma   90.00
#
_symmetry.space_group_name_H-M   'P 1'
#
loop_
_entity.id
_entity.type
_entity.pdbx_description
1 polymer ?
#
loop_
_entity_poly.entity_id
_entity_poly.type
_entity_poly.pdbx_seq_one_letter_code
_entity_poly.pdbx_strand_id
1 'polypeptide(L)'
;MAQEGEASVEEILESIKKVIARDNRAGAMEARRRREEASEPVEDTAPARAHLVRDEPDQDEEVLDLAEMEYAADVSALPLTESDDAPLVGDTVSDAMHENLAALAMLAEPGARPQIVRSGETSLEGLTRELLRPMLAEWLEANLPAMVEKLVQAEIARIVGKRP
;
A
#
# COMPACT_ATOMS: atom_id res chain seq x y z
N MET A 1 -31.69 32.22 -12.09
CA MET A 1 -31.38 31.72 -10.74
C MET A 1 -30.86 30.31 -10.90
N ALA A 2 -29.55 30.10 -10.76
CA ALA A 2 -28.89 28.80 -10.74
C ALA A 2 -27.42 29.01 -10.32
N GLN A 3 -27.13 28.89 -9.03
CA GLN A 3 -25.77 28.74 -8.50
C GLN A 3 -25.86 27.80 -7.29
N GLU A 4 -26.18 26.54 -7.54
CA GLU A 4 -26.01 25.43 -6.61
C GLU A 4 -25.22 24.37 -7.39
N GLY A 5 -24.00 24.02 -6.95
CA GLY A 5 -23.43 22.74 -7.35
C GLY A 5 -21.91 22.56 -7.41
N GLU A 6 -21.07 23.59 -7.39
CA GLU A 6 -19.62 23.40 -7.38
C GLU A 6 -19.08 23.62 -5.97
N ALA A 7 -18.70 22.53 -5.29
CA ALA A 7 -18.04 22.59 -3.98
C ALA A 7 -16.86 23.55 -4.04
N SER A 8 -16.78 24.49 -3.10
CA SER A 8 -15.69 25.48 -3.08
C SER A 8 -14.35 24.77 -2.93
N VAL A 9 -13.30 25.28 -3.59
CA VAL A 9 -11.93 24.75 -3.48
C VAL A 9 -11.49 24.59 -2.02
N GLU A 10 -11.92 25.51 -1.16
CA GLU A 10 -11.64 25.48 0.27
C GLU A 10 -12.31 24.28 0.98
N GLU A 11 -13.52 23.91 0.56
CA GLU A 11 -14.26 22.76 1.07
C GLU A 11 -13.62 21.44 0.62
N ILE A 12 -13.10 21.39 -0.61
CA ILE A 12 -12.32 20.26 -1.13
C ILE A 12 -11.05 20.07 -0.28
N LEU A 13 -10.32 21.16 0.01
CA LEU A 13 -9.11 21.11 0.83
C LEU A 13 -9.41 20.71 2.29
N GLU A 14 -10.52 21.20 2.85
CA GLU A 14 -10.94 20.85 4.20
C GLU A 14 -11.37 19.37 4.30
N SER A 15 -12.03 18.84 3.26
CA SER A 15 -12.39 17.43 3.15
C SER A 15 -11.15 16.53 3.05
N ILE A 16 -10.17 16.88 2.21
CA ILE A 16 -8.90 16.14 2.09
C ILE A 16 -8.14 16.15 3.43
N LYS A 17 -8.05 17.31 4.09
CA LYS A 17 -7.40 17.44 5.41
C LYS A 17 -8.08 16.57 6.47
N LYS A 18 -9.42 16.53 6.47
CA LYS A 18 -10.21 15.72 7.41
C LYS A 18 -10.03 14.22 7.18
N VAL A 19 -9.93 13.78 5.92
CA VAL A 19 -9.67 12.37 5.57
C VAL A 19 -8.27 11.95 5.98
N ILE A 20 -7.23 12.75 5.67
CA ILE A 20 -5.85 12.44 6.06
C ILE A 20 -5.69 12.39 7.59
N ALA A 21 -6.29 13.33 8.32
CA ALA A 21 -6.25 13.33 9.78
C ALA A 21 -6.95 12.10 10.40
N ARG A 22 -8.04 11.63 9.76
CA ARG A 22 -8.76 10.42 10.17
C ARG A 22 -7.94 9.16 9.90
N ASP A 23 -7.33 9.06 8.72
CA ASP A 23 -6.50 7.90 8.33
C ASP A 23 -5.21 7.84 9.12
N ASN A 24 -4.57 8.97 9.42
CA ASN A 24 -3.39 8.99 10.28
C ASN A 24 -3.73 8.53 11.72
N ARG A 25 -4.90 8.94 12.24
CA ARG A 25 -5.37 8.47 13.56
C ARG A 25 -5.70 6.98 13.55
N ALA A 26 -6.32 6.48 12.48
CA ALA A 26 -6.61 5.07 12.31
C ALA A 26 -5.33 4.24 12.18
N GLY A 27 -4.37 4.68 11.35
CA GLY A 27 -3.06 4.04 11.20
C GLY A 27 -2.24 4.05 12.49
N ALA A 28 -2.28 5.13 13.27
CA ALA A 28 -1.65 5.18 14.59
C ALA A 28 -2.29 4.21 15.59
N MET A 29 -3.61 4.02 15.54
CA MET A 29 -4.29 3.01 16.37
C MET A 29 -4.00 1.57 15.90
N GLU A 30 -3.97 1.32 14.60
CA GLU A 30 -3.61 0.02 14.02
C GLU A 30 -2.16 -0.37 14.37
N ALA A 31 -1.23 0.59 14.31
CA ALA A 31 0.17 0.38 14.68
C ALA A 31 0.36 0.10 16.17
N ARG A 32 -0.45 0.74 17.03
CA ARG A 32 -0.49 0.43 18.47
C ARG A 32 -1.08 -0.95 18.73
N ARG A 33 -2.21 -1.29 18.11
CA ARG A 33 -2.83 -2.62 18.24
C ARG A 33 -1.90 -3.74 17.79
N ARG A 34 -1.20 -3.55 16.66
CA ARG A 34 -0.21 -4.51 16.16
C ARG A 34 0.97 -4.72 17.10
N ARG A 35 1.37 -3.69 17.85
CA ARG A 35 2.42 -3.77 18.87
C ARG A 35 1.95 -4.51 20.12
N GLU A 36 0.71 -4.27 20.54
CA GLU A 36 0.05 -5.00 21.65
C GLU A 36 -0.18 -6.49 21.30
N GLU A 37 -0.59 -6.79 20.06
CA GLU A 37 -0.75 -8.17 19.57
C GLU A 37 0.59 -8.92 19.43
N ALA A 38 1.69 -8.20 19.17
CA ALA A 38 3.03 -8.77 19.05
C ALA A 38 3.76 -8.96 20.40
N SER A 39 3.16 -8.56 21.52
CA SER A 39 3.76 -8.64 22.85
C SER A 39 3.20 -9.76 23.73
N GLU A 40 2.52 -10.77 23.17
CA GLU A 40 2.24 -12.01 23.91
C GLU A 40 3.52 -12.86 24.11
N PRO A 41 3.75 -13.43 25.31
CA PRO A 41 4.96 -14.19 25.61
C PRO A 41 4.83 -15.61 25.05
N VAL A 42 5.66 -15.95 24.07
CA VAL A 42 5.79 -17.33 23.59
C VAL A 42 6.92 -18.01 24.37
N GLU A 43 6.54 -18.96 25.23
CA GLU A 43 7.47 -19.89 25.89
C GLU A 43 8.14 -20.83 24.86
N ASP A 44 9.47 -20.84 24.96
CA ASP A 44 10.42 -21.95 24.79
C ASP A 44 10.27 -22.93 23.60
N THR A 45 11.20 -22.84 22.65
CA THR A 45 11.92 -24.03 22.11
C THR A 45 13.21 -23.61 21.40
N ALA A 46 14.35 -24.00 21.96
CA ALA A 46 15.66 -24.09 21.29
C ALA A 46 15.80 -25.47 20.57
N PRO A 47 16.86 -25.78 19.77
CA PRO A 47 18.10 -25.01 19.53
C PRO A 47 18.61 -24.98 18.07
N ALA A 48 19.53 -24.05 17.76
CA ALA A 48 20.80 -24.30 17.01
C ALA A 48 21.36 -23.03 16.34
N ARG A 49 22.38 -22.44 16.98
CA ARG A 49 23.74 -22.21 16.45
C ARG A 49 24.52 -21.42 17.47
N ALA A 50 25.50 -22.07 18.10
CA ALA A 50 26.39 -21.46 19.07
C ALA A 50 27.27 -20.41 18.38
N HIS A 51 26.85 -19.14 18.45
CA HIS A 51 27.79 -18.04 18.47
C HIS A 51 28.09 -17.80 19.95
N LEU A 52 29.34 -18.07 20.36
CA LEU A 52 29.79 -17.87 21.72
C LEU A 52 29.82 -16.37 22.01
N VAL A 53 28.68 -15.81 22.42
CA VAL A 53 28.62 -14.52 23.09
C VAL A 53 29.09 -14.77 24.51
N ARG A 54 30.21 -14.14 24.85
CA ARG A 54 30.80 -14.12 26.18
C ARG A 54 29.83 -13.35 27.09
N ASP A 55 29.41 -13.96 28.20
CA ASP A 55 28.71 -13.27 29.30
C ASP A 55 29.61 -12.14 29.83
N GLU A 56 29.34 -10.91 29.40
CA GLU A 56 29.65 -9.70 30.16
C GLU A 56 28.29 -9.15 30.61
N PRO A 57 28.08 -8.90 31.91
CA PRO A 57 26.78 -8.48 32.42
C PRO A 57 26.51 -7.00 32.05
N ASP A 58 25.35 -6.78 31.43
CA ASP A 58 24.46 -5.63 31.61
C ASP A 58 25.01 -4.21 31.38
N GLN A 59 25.59 -3.94 30.21
CA GLN A 59 25.72 -2.56 29.70
C GLN A 59 25.39 -2.57 28.21
N ASP A 60 24.47 -1.69 27.79
CA ASP A 60 24.18 -1.32 26.38
C ASP A 60 22.87 -1.84 25.73
N GLU A 61 21.86 -2.22 26.51
CA GLU A 61 20.45 -1.99 26.10
C GLU A 61 19.92 -0.68 26.69
N GLU A 62 20.71 0.40 26.61
CA GLU A 62 20.14 1.74 26.72
C GLU A 62 19.37 2.02 25.43
N VAL A 63 18.10 1.62 25.42
CA VAL A 63 17.13 2.09 24.45
C VAL A 63 17.07 3.62 24.60
N LEU A 64 17.65 4.34 23.65
CA LEU A 64 17.61 5.81 23.62
C LEU A 64 16.16 6.28 23.56
N ASP A 65 15.62 6.69 24.71
CA ASP A 65 14.30 7.29 24.81
C ASP A 65 14.38 8.75 24.37
N LEU A 66 13.93 9.02 23.14
CA LEU A 66 13.87 10.38 22.58
C LEU A 66 13.01 11.32 23.43
N ALA A 67 12.07 10.80 24.23
CA ALA A 67 11.25 11.62 25.12
C ALA A 67 12.02 12.10 26.36
N GLU A 68 13.04 11.36 26.82
CA GLU A 68 13.92 11.75 27.93
C GLU A 68 14.92 12.83 27.48
N MET A 69 15.36 12.77 26.22
CA MET A 69 16.32 13.72 25.63
C MET A 69 15.75 15.14 25.44
N GLU A 70 14.42 15.31 25.39
CA GLU A 70 13.76 16.61 25.25
C GLU A 70 13.91 17.51 26.51
N TYR A 71 14.21 16.92 27.68
CA TYR A 71 14.33 17.66 28.94
C TYR A 71 15.77 17.87 29.42
N ALA A 72 16.77 17.28 28.76
CA ALA A 72 18.19 17.41 29.11
C ALA A 72 18.98 18.43 28.26
N ALA A 73 18.30 19.20 27.42
CA ALA A 73 18.92 20.34 26.77
C ALA A 73 18.91 21.55 27.73
N ASP A 74 19.97 21.68 28.53
CA ASP A 74 20.45 23.02 28.93
C ASP A 74 20.79 23.77 27.64
N VAL A 75 19.77 24.38 27.04
CA VAL A 75 19.87 25.36 25.96
C VAL A 75 20.53 26.62 26.52
N SER A 76 21.82 26.51 26.85
CA SER A 76 22.72 27.65 26.74
C SER A 76 22.67 28.05 25.27
N ALA A 77 21.81 29.02 24.98
CA ALA A 77 21.54 29.65 23.70
C ALA A 77 22.72 29.59 22.73
N LEU A 78 22.84 28.49 22.00
CA LEU A 78 23.40 28.54 20.67
C LEU A 78 22.36 29.30 19.87
N PRO A 79 22.73 30.39 19.18
CA PRO A 79 21.79 30.97 18.25
C PRO A 79 21.49 29.85 17.25
N LEU A 80 20.25 29.35 17.25
CA LEU A 80 19.68 28.69 16.08
C LEU A 80 19.50 29.78 15.03
N THR A 81 20.61 30.36 14.58
CA THR A 81 20.64 31.21 13.41
C THR A 81 20.23 30.30 12.28
N GLU A 82 19.06 30.64 11.72
CA GLU A 82 18.59 30.35 10.37
C GLU A 82 19.05 29.00 9.86
N SER A 83 18.13 28.05 9.76
CA SER A 83 18.28 26.88 8.91
C SER A 83 18.90 27.32 7.60
N ASP A 84 20.22 27.11 7.51
CA ASP A 84 21.01 27.47 6.35
C ASP A 84 20.50 26.53 5.28
N ASP A 85 19.63 27.03 4.41
CA ASP A 85 19.03 26.31 3.28
C ASP A 85 20.10 26.05 2.19
N ALA A 86 21.34 25.88 2.65
CA ALA A 86 22.52 25.58 1.89
C ALA A 86 22.39 24.14 1.42
N PRO A 87 22.51 23.90 0.10
CA PRO A 87 22.39 22.56 -0.44
C PRO A 87 23.45 21.64 0.17
N LEU A 88 22.98 20.54 0.75
CA LEU A 88 23.81 19.52 1.40
C LEU A 88 24.71 18.76 0.41
N VAL A 89 24.48 18.96 -0.88
CA VAL A 89 25.15 18.31 -1.99
C VAL A 89 25.69 19.41 -2.92
N GLY A 90 26.94 19.28 -3.34
CA GLY A 90 27.53 20.22 -4.29
C GLY A 90 26.84 20.13 -5.66
N ASP A 91 26.74 21.26 -6.37
CA ASP A 91 26.04 21.37 -7.66
C ASP A 91 26.51 20.32 -8.67
N THR A 92 27.81 20.04 -8.72
CA THR A 92 28.39 19.02 -9.62
C THR A 92 27.89 17.61 -9.36
N VAL A 93 27.63 17.27 -8.09
CA VAL A 93 27.10 15.95 -7.70
C VAL A 93 25.61 15.88 -8.00
N SER A 94 24.87 16.98 -7.78
CA SER A 94 23.46 17.10 -8.15
C SER A 94 23.27 16.92 -9.65
N ASP A 95 24.07 17.61 -10.47
CA ASP A 95 24.02 17.52 -11.94
C ASP A 95 24.30 16.08 -12.41
N ALA A 96 25.34 15.44 -11.87
CA ALA A 96 25.67 14.06 -12.20
C ALA A 96 24.55 13.08 -11.80
N MET A 97 23.87 13.30 -10.66
CA MET A 97 22.72 12.48 -10.26
C MET A 97 21.53 12.67 -11.21
N HIS A 98 21.25 13.91 -11.61
CA HIS A 98 20.19 14.21 -12.59
C HIS A 98 20.47 13.58 -13.95
N GLU A 99 21.72 13.64 -14.44
CA GLU A 99 22.12 13.00 -15.70
C GLU A 99 21.96 11.47 -15.66
N ASN A 100 22.39 10.83 -14.57
CA ASN A 100 22.23 9.38 -14.40
C ASN A 100 20.75 8.97 -14.30
N LEU A 101 19.94 9.74 -13.57
CA LEU A 101 18.52 9.47 -13.42
C LEU A 101 17.77 9.71 -14.74
N ALA A 102 18.17 10.72 -15.51
CA ALA A 102 17.66 10.94 -16.87
C ALA A 102 18.01 9.77 -17.80
N ALA A 103 19.26 9.27 -17.76
CA ALA A 103 19.66 8.10 -18.54
C ALA A 103 18.87 6.84 -18.16
N LEU A 104 18.62 6.62 -16.87
CA LEU A 104 17.78 5.53 -16.37
C LEU A 104 16.32 5.69 -16.79
N ALA A 105 15.79 6.92 -16.76
CA ALA A 105 14.43 7.21 -17.22
C ALA A 105 14.26 6.92 -18.71
N MET A 106 15.25 7.28 -19.54
CA MET A 106 15.26 6.94 -20.97
C MET A 106 15.32 5.42 -21.23
N LEU A 107 15.99 4.66 -20.36
CA LEU A 107 16.03 3.19 -20.46
C LEU A 107 14.73 2.53 -19.93
N ALA A 108 14.10 3.16 -18.94
CA ALA A 108 12.87 2.70 -18.31
C ALA A 108 11.61 3.17 -19.04
N GLU A 109 11.72 4.06 -20.03
CA GLU A 109 10.60 4.47 -20.88
C GLU A 109 10.01 3.24 -21.55
N PRO A 110 8.72 2.92 -21.30
CA PRO A 110 8.03 1.89 -22.06
C PRO A 110 8.09 2.29 -23.54
N GLY A 111 8.60 1.41 -24.40
CA GLY A 111 8.74 1.67 -25.84
C GLY A 111 7.42 1.98 -26.58
N ALA A 112 6.28 1.93 -25.89
CA ALA A 112 4.98 2.37 -26.38
C ALA A 112 4.37 3.37 -25.38
N ARG A 113 4.01 4.55 -25.88
CA ARG A 113 3.17 5.50 -25.13
C ARG A 113 1.86 4.81 -24.76
N PRO A 114 1.34 4.96 -23.52
CA PRO A 114 0.06 4.40 -23.16
C PRO A 114 -1.01 5.02 -24.06
N GLN A 115 -1.49 4.24 -25.02
CA GLN A 115 -2.66 4.63 -25.80
C GLN A 115 -3.85 4.58 -24.86
N ILE A 116 -4.36 5.76 -24.50
CA ILE A 116 -5.65 5.89 -23.84
C ILE A 116 -6.71 5.63 -24.92
N VAL A 117 -6.88 4.36 -25.26
CA VAL A 117 -8.05 3.84 -25.97
C VAL A 117 -9.16 3.61 -24.93
N ARG A 118 -10.41 3.67 -25.40
CA ARG A 118 -11.63 3.75 -24.58
C ARG A 118 -11.55 2.88 -23.32
N SER A 119 -11.96 3.48 -22.21
CA SER A 119 -12.19 2.90 -20.88
C SER A 119 -12.29 1.36 -20.88
N GLY A 120 -11.21 0.68 -20.49
CA GLY A 120 -11.16 -0.78 -20.30
C GLY A 120 -9.96 -1.51 -20.94
N GLU A 121 -9.23 -0.88 -21.86
CA GLU A 121 -8.07 -1.48 -22.54
C GLU A 121 -6.72 -1.11 -21.90
N THR A 122 -6.72 -0.75 -20.61
CA THR A 122 -5.45 -0.53 -19.90
C THR A 122 -4.75 -1.87 -19.66
N SER A 123 -3.42 -1.86 -19.74
CA SER A 123 -2.52 -3.01 -19.85
C SER A 123 -2.76 -4.17 -18.88
N LEU A 124 -3.35 -3.93 -17.71
CA LEU A 124 -3.60 -4.97 -16.71
C LEU A 124 -4.93 -5.70 -16.89
N GLU A 125 -6.00 -5.00 -17.24
CA GLU A 125 -7.31 -5.64 -17.45
C GLU A 125 -7.28 -6.55 -18.68
N GLY A 126 -6.59 -6.11 -19.75
CA GLY A 126 -6.35 -6.95 -20.93
C GLY A 126 -5.59 -8.23 -20.60
N LEU A 127 -4.45 -8.10 -19.90
CA LEU A 127 -3.62 -9.25 -19.51
C LEU A 127 -4.37 -10.20 -18.55
N THR A 128 -5.06 -9.68 -17.55
CA THR A 128 -5.84 -10.52 -16.62
C THR A 128 -6.99 -11.23 -17.34
N ARG A 129 -7.66 -10.57 -18.29
CA ARG A 129 -8.69 -11.20 -19.13
C ARG A 129 -8.12 -12.30 -20.01
N GLU A 130 -6.94 -12.11 -20.61
CA GLU A 130 -6.26 -13.13 -21.39
C GLU A 130 -5.90 -14.35 -20.53
N LEU A 131 -5.42 -14.13 -19.31
CA LEU A 131 -5.08 -15.19 -18.36
C LEU A 131 -6.31 -15.92 -17.79
N LEU A 132 -7.39 -15.20 -17.51
CA LEU A 132 -8.62 -15.78 -16.93
C LEU A 132 -9.48 -16.50 -17.96
N ARG A 133 -9.37 -16.15 -19.25
CA ARG A 133 -10.16 -16.77 -20.32
C ARG A 133 -10.04 -18.30 -20.39
N PRO A 134 -8.85 -18.92 -20.41
CA PRO A 134 -8.74 -20.39 -20.45
C PRO A 134 -9.29 -21.05 -19.19
N MET A 135 -9.04 -20.48 -18.00
CA MET A 135 -9.52 -21.05 -16.74
C MET A 135 -11.06 -21.04 -16.64
N LEU A 136 -11.68 -19.96 -17.09
CA LEU A 136 -13.14 -19.87 -17.14
C LEU A 136 -13.74 -20.81 -18.20
N ALA A 137 -13.05 -21.01 -19.33
CA ALA A 137 -13.52 -21.94 -20.36
C ALA A 137 -13.52 -23.40 -19.86
N GLU A 138 -12.43 -23.84 -19.25
CA GLU A 138 -12.32 -25.18 -18.65
C GLU A 138 -13.36 -25.38 -17.53
N TRP A 139 -13.53 -24.36 -16.68
CA TRP A 139 -14.55 -24.42 -15.63
C TRP A 139 -15.96 -24.51 -16.20
N LEU A 140 -16.27 -23.76 -17.25
CA LEU A 140 -17.56 -23.85 -17.93
C LEU A 140 -17.75 -25.22 -18.56
N GLU A 141 -16.75 -25.79 -19.21
CA GLU A 141 -16.86 -27.13 -19.80
C GLU A 141 -17.19 -28.21 -18.75
N ALA A 142 -16.55 -28.14 -17.58
CA ALA A 142 -16.80 -29.08 -16.49
C ALA A 142 -18.16 -28.87 -15.78
N ASN A 143 -18.61 -27.63 -15.60
CA ASN A 143 -19.74 -27.32 -14.70
C ASN A 143 -21.04 -26.96 -15.42
N LEU A 144 -20.97 -26.48 -16.67
CA LEU A 144 -22.14 -26.06 -17.43
C LEU A 144 -23.12 -27.19 -17.75
N PRO A 145 -22.70 -28.43 -18.09
CA PRO A 145 -23.64 -29.52 -18.37
C PRO A 145 -24.57 -29.80 -17.19
N ALA A 146 -24.02 -29.93 -15.97
CA ALA A 146 -24.81 -30.19 -14.76
C ALA A 146 -25.76 -29.04 -14.41
N MET A 147 -25.36 -27.79 -14.64
CA MET A 147 -26.24 -26.64 -14.45
C MET A 147 -27.41 -26.63 -15.44
N VAL A 148 -27.12 -26.92 -16.72
CA VAL A 148 -28.14 -26.97 -17.77
C VAL A 148 -29.12 -28.12 -17.51
N GLU A 149 -28.65 -29.31 -17.13
CA GLU A 149 -29.54 -30.43 -16.81
C GLU A 149 -30.53 -30.10 -15.70
N LYS A 150 -30.07 -29.48 -14.60
CA LYS A 150 -30.95 -29.04 -13.50
C LYS A 150 -32.00 -28.04 -13.99
N LEU A 151 -31.59 -27.09 -14.83
CA LEU A 151 -32.48 -26.05 -15.35
C LEU A 151 -33.50 -26.62 -16.35
N VAL A 152 -33.08 -27.57 -17.19
CA VAL A 152 -33.95 -28.31 -18.12
C VAL A 152 -34.92 -29.21 -17.37
N GLN A 153 -34.48 -29.92 -16.32
CA GLN A 153 -35.37 -30.72 -15.49
C GLN A 153 -36.44 -29.86 -14.81
N ALA A 154 -36.06 -28.70 -14.27
CA ALA A 154 -37.00 -27.74 -13.70
C ALA A 154 -37.99 -27.21 -14.75
N GLU A 155 -37.52 -26.94 -15.96
CA GLU A 155 -38.35 -26.46 -17.07
C GLU A 155 -39.33 -27.54 -17.57
N ILE A 156 -38.89 -28.79 -17.69
CA ILE A 156 -39.77 -29.92 -18.05
C ILE A 156 -40.82 -30.15 -16.96
N ALA A 157 -40.42 -30.16 -15.69
CA ALA A 157 -41.35 -30.31 -14.57
C ALA A 157 -42.43 -29.21 -14.58
N ARG A 158 -42.04 -27.97 -14.90
CA ARG A 158 -42.95 -26.84 -15.04
C ARG A 158 -43.94 -27.03 -16.20
N ILE A 159 -43.50 -27.50 -17.35
CA ILE A 159 -44.37 -27.72 -18.52
C ILE A 159 -45.32 -28.90 -18.28
N VAL A 160 -44.81 -30.00 -17.72
CA VAL A 160 -45.60 -31.22 -17.45
C VAL A 160 -46.62 -30.98 -16.35
N GLY A 161 -46.26 -30.25 -15.29
CA GLY A 161 -47.19 -29.84 -14.22
C GLY A 161 -48.24 -28.81 -14.65
N LYS A 162 -48.13 -28.26 -15.87
CA LYS A 162 -49.06 -27.27 -16.44
C LYS A 162 -49.95 -27.84 -17.55
N ARG A 163 -50.04 -29.16 -17.70
CA ARG A 163 -51.14 -29.76 -18.45
C ARG A 163 -52.42 -29.70 -17.60
N PRO A 164 -53.51 -29.09 -18.11
CA PRO A 164 -54.83 -29.15 -17.47
C PRO A 164 -55.37 -30.58 -17.43
#